data_AF-A0A7W0WSM2-F1
#
_entry.id   AF-A0A7W0WSM2-F1
#
_cell.length_a   1.000
_cell.length_b   1.000
_cell.length_c   1.000
_cell.angle_alpha   90.00
_cell.angle_beta   90.00
_cell.angle_gamma   90.00
#
_symmetry.space_group_name_H-M   'P 1'
#
loop_
_entity.id
_entity.type
_entity.pdbx_description
1 polymer ?
#
loop_
_entity_poly.entity_id
_entity_poly.type
_entity_poly.pdbx_seq_one_letter_code
_entity_poly.pdbx_strand_id
1 'polypeptide(L)'
;MSISTSRFAWLSSALVIAAGCGGDPNDANSSDLDEGGNENEPQPPPACGCPGDNGGITLPSGFCATVFADDLGRARHMAVTPSGDVFVVIDPPMGATEPSHVIALRDADHDGVAE
;
A
#
# COMPACT_ATOMS: atom_id res chain seq x y z
N MET A 1 -0.46 -47.66 32.41
CA MET A 1 0.45 -46.99 31.45
C MET A 1 0.88 -45.67 32.05
N SER A 2 2.19 -45.47 32.14
CA SER A 2 2.87 -44.37 32.83
C SER A 2 2.78 -43.04 32.07
N ILE A 3 2.84 -41.94 32.82
CA ILE A 3 2.81 -40.53 32.41
C ILE A 3 4.09 -40.18 31.62
N SER A 4 3.99 -39.39 30.55
CA SER A 4 5.07 -38.45 30.22
C SER A 4 4.57 -37.27 29.37
N THR A 5 4.39 -36.15 30.06
CA THR A 5 4.25 -34.79 29.54
C THR A 5 5.57 -34.37 28.89
N SER A 6 5.55 -33.74 27.71
CA SER A 6 6.64 -32.85 27.32
C SER A 6 6.12 -31.64 26.59
N ARG A 7 6.13 -30.55 27.35
CA ARG A 7 5.92 -29.18 26.89
C ARG A 7 7.19 -28.76 26.15
N PHE A 8 7.07 -28.50 24.86
CA PHE A 8 8.12 -27.78 24.13
C PHE A 8 7.97 -26.29 24.44
N ALA A 9 8.65 -25.88 25.50
CA ALA A 9 9.00 -24.49 25.77
C ALA A 9 10.36 -24.22 25.12
N TRP A 10 10.39 -23.44 24.04
CA TRP A 10 11.56 -22.72 23.55
C TRP A 10 11.03 -21.36 23.06
N LEU A 11 11.03 -20.37 23.94
CA LEU A 11 12.08 -19.34 24.07
C LEU A 11 12.11 -18.41 22.85
N SER A 12 11.51 -17.25 23.10
CA SER A 12 11.50 -16.05 22.28
C SER A 12 12.87 -15.68 21.73
N SER A 13 12.87 -15.20 20.49
CA SER A 13 13.83 -14.17 20.09
C SER A 13 13.06 -13.13 19.29
N ALA A 14 12.66 -12.07 19.99
CA ALA A 14 12.27 -10.82 19.37
C ALA A 14 13.56 -10.06 19.04
N LEU A 15 13.82 -9.81 17.76
CA LEU A 15 14.87 -8.89 17.31
C LEU A 15 14.22 -7.54 17.07
N VAL A 16 14.56 -6.56 17.90
CA VAL A 16 14.17 -5.16 17.72
C VAL A 16 15.33 -4.46 17.01
N ILE A 17 15.09 -3.95 15.79
CA ILE A 17 16.01 -3.05 15.12
C ILE A 17 15.46 -1.64 15.27
N ALA A 18 16.17 -0.80 16.04
CA ALA A 18 15.90 0.62 16.13
C ALA A 18 16.90 1.36 15.23
N ALA A 19 16.40 2.06 14.22
CA ALA A 19 17.17 3.05 13.46
C ALA A 19 16.91 4.43 14.07
N GLY A 20 17.90 4.99 14.76
CA GLY A 20 17.85 6.36 15.27
C GLY A 20 18.52 7.31 14.29
N CYS A 21 17.82 8.36 13.86
CA CYS A 21 18.45 9.55 13.29
C CYS A 21 18.79 10.48 14.46
N GLY A 22 20.08 10.57 14.81
CA GLY A 22 20.58 11.54 15.78
C GLY A 22 20.83 12.88 15.11
N GLY A 23 20.28 13.96 15.67
CA GLY A 23 20.63 15.34 15.35
C GLY A 23 20.67 16.16 16.63
N ASP A 24 21.84 16.74 16.94
CA ASP A 24 22.08 17.57 18.11
C ASP A 24 21.50 19.00 17.92
N PRO A 25 20.80 19.61 18.90
CA PRO A 25 20.00 20.83 18.63
C PRO A 25 20.77 22.17 18.66
N ASN A 26 22.10 22.19 18.61
CA ASN A 26 22.87 23.42 18.90
C ASN A 26 23.61 24.06 17.72
N ASP A 27 23.50 23.55 16.49
CA ASP A 27 24.20 24.14 15.36
C ASP A 27 23.28 25.06 14.55
N ALA A 28 23.07 26.27 15.10
CA ALA A 28 22.55 27.39 14.34
C ALA A 28 23.71 28.11 13.62
N ASN A 29 23.62 28.10 12.29
CA ASN A 29 24.17 29.10 11.37
C ASN A 29 25.69 29.08 11.08
N SER A 30 26.05 28.48 9.94
CA SER A 30 27.09 29.07 9.08
C SER A 30 26.77 28.85 7.60
N SER A 31 26.92 29.96 6.88
CA SER A 31 26.50 30.31 5.52
C SER A 31 27.15 29.52 4.38
N ASP A 32 26.30 29.20 3.39
CA ASP A 32 26.41 29.50 1.96
C ASP A 32 27.77 29.39 1.25
N LEU A 33 27.83 28.55 0.21
CA LEU A 33 28.24 28.95 -1.14
C LEU A 33 27.34 28.26 -2.18
N ASP A 34 26.68 29.09 -2.99
CA ASP A 34 25.71 28.79 -4.06
C ASP A 34 26.37 28.18 -5.30
N GLU A 35 25.69 27.21 -5.93
CA GLU A 35 25.75 27.03 -7.39
C GLU A 35 24.37 26.59 -7.93
N GLY A 36 23.54 27.59 -8.27
CA GLY A 36 22.73 27.61 -9.50
C GLY A 36 21.53 26.66 -9.69
N GLY A 37 20.35 27.09 -9.27
CA GLY A 37 19.04 26.60 -9.73
C GLY A 37 17.88 27.26 -8.98
N ASN A 38 17.19 28.23 -9.61
CA ASN A 38 16.28 29.15 -8.93
C ASN A 38 14.83 28.62 -8.91
N GLU A 39 14.46 27.91 -7.85
CA GLU A 39 13.08 27.60 -7.45
C GLU A 39 12.90 27.93 -5.97
N ASN A 40 12.45 29.15 -5.67
CA ASN A 40 12.17 29.59 -4.31
C ASN A 40 10.80 30.29 -4.24
N GLU A 41 9.74 29.50 -4.38
CA GLU A 41 8.58 29.64 -3.49
C GLU A 41 8.76 28.56 -2.41
N PRO A 42 8.52 28.83 -1.11
CA PRO A 42 8.72 27.84 -0.06
C PRO A 42 7.92 26.58 -0.37
N GLN A 43 8.62 25.50 -0.75
CA GLN A 43 7.97 24.23 -0.98
C GLN A 43 7.29 23.81 0.34
N PRO A 44 5.97 23.60 0.34
CA PRO A 44 5.27 23.10 1.51
C PRO A 44 5.95 21.81 1.98
N PRO A 45 5.92 21.49 3.29
CA PRO A 45 6.44 20.22 3.81
C PRO A 45 5.93 19.08 2.91
N PRO A 46 6.73 18.03 2.63
CA PRO A 46 6.40 17.08 1.59
C PRO A 46 4.96 16.63 1.79
N ALA A 47 4.07 17.03 0.89
CA ALA A 47 2.81 16.33 0.75
C ALA A 47 3.27 14.91 0.47
N CYS A 48 3.05 13.97 1.39
CA CYS A 48 3.29 12.56 1.15
C CYS A 48 2.56 12.21 -0.15
N GLY A 49 3.30 12.25 -1.25
CA GLY A 49 2.73 12.33 -2.58
C GLY A 49 2.18 10.96 -2.88
N CYS A 50 0.88 10.88 -3.12
CA CYS A 50 0.28 9.66 -3.61
C CYS A 50 0.99 9.25 -4.92
N PRO A 51 1.30 7.96 -5.11
CA PRO A 51 1.77 7.50 -6.39
C PRO A 51 0.68 7.78 -7.45
N GLY A 52 1.04 8.47 -8.53
CA GLY A 52 0.15 8.72 -9.65
C GLY A 52 -0.99 9.72 -9.39
N ASP A 53 -2.07 9.58 -10.16
CA ASP A 53 -3.21 10.51 -10.20
C ASP A 53 -4.42 10.02 -9.37
N ASN A 54 -4.16 9.14 -8.39
CA ASN A 54 -5.17 8.44 -7.61
C ASN A 54 -6.13 7.57 -8.43
N GLY A 55 -5.73 7.10 -9.61
CA GLY A 55 -6.61 6.36 -10.51
C GLY A 55 -7.71 7.24 -11.11
N GLY A 56 -7.43 8.53 -11.29
CA GLY A 56 -8.34 9.50 -11.89
C GLY A 56 -9.49 9.98 -11.01
N ILE A 57 -9.46 9.70 -9.70
CA ILE A 57 -10.49 10.16 -8.74
C ILE A 57 -9.96 11.21 -7.75
N THR A 58 -10.84 12.08 -7.28
CA THR A 58 -10.50 13.06 -6.22
C THR A 58 -10.68 12.43 -4.85
N LEU A 59 -9.65 12.51 -4.01
CA LEU A 59 -9.65 11.96 -2.66
C LEU A 59 -9.59 13.07 -1.60
N PRO A 60 -10.16 12.82 -0.39
CA PRO A 60 -9.90 13.67 0.77
C PRO A 60 -8.40 13.71 1.10
N SER A 61 -7.97 14.79 1.76
CA SER A 61 -6.59 14.94 2.21
C SER A 61 -6.14 13.77 3.09
N GLY A 62 -4.96 13.22 2.81
CA GLY A 62 -4.38 12.10 3.56
C GLY A 62 -4.73 10.70 3.02
N PHE A 63 -5.46 10.61 1.90
CA PHE A 63 -5.73 9.36 1.20
C PHE A 63 -5.00 9.30 -0.14
N CYS A 64 -4.59 8.09 -0.51
CA CYS A 64 -4.02 7.76 -1.80
C CYS A 64 -4.75 6.53 -2.38
N ALA A 65 -4.83 6.45 -3.70
CA ALA A 65 -5.36 5.29 -4.40
C ALA A 65 -4.48 4.93 -5.60
N THR A 66 -4.56 3.68 -6.03
CA THR A 66 -3.99 3.17 -7.28
C THR A 66 -5.02 2.28 -7.98
N VAL A 67 -4.83 2.03 -9.27
CA VAL A 67 -5.65 1.09 -10.03
C VAL A 67 -5.09 -0.31 -9.80
N PHE A 68 -5.84 -1.13 -9.06
CA PHE A 68 -5.45 -2.52 -8.79
C PHE A 68 -5.61 -3.43 -10.01
N ALA A 69 -6.68 -3.25 -10.77
CA ALA A 69 -6.95 -3.94 -12.03
C ALA A 69 -7.95 -3.11 -12.86
N ASP A 70 -7.81 -3.14 -14.18
CA ASP A 70 -8.70 -2.49 -15.14
C ASP A 70 -9.30 -3.48 -16.14
N ASP A 71 -10.17 -2.99 -17.03
CA ASP A 71 -10.80 -3.76 -18.13
C ASP A 71 -11.52 -5.06 -17.73
N LEU A 72 -11.89 -5.23 -16.45
CA LEU A 72 -12.61 -6.40 -15.93
C LEU A 72 -14.10 -6.45 -16.34
N GLY A 73 -14.63 -5.37 -16.90
CA GLY A 73 -16.06 -5.19 -17.15
C GLY A 73 -16.81 -4.56 -15.97
N ARG A 74 -18.09 -4.88 -15.81
CA ARG A 74 -18.95 -4.26 -14.80
C ARG A 74 -18.75 -4.90 -13.42
N ALA A 75 -17.74 -4.46 -12.69
CA ALA A 75 -17.48 -4.90 -11.33
C ALA A 75 -18.62 -4.54 -10.36
N ARG A 76 -19.02 -5.50 -9.53
CA ARG A 76 -19.91 -5.37 -8.37
C ARG A 76 -19.41 -6.28 -7.27
N HIS A 77 -19.71 -5.98 -6.00
CA HIS A 77 -19.37 -6.78 -4.81
C HIS A 77 -17.96 -7.41 -4.82
N MET A 78 -17.10 -6.98 -3.91
CA MET A 78 -15.77 -7.56 -3.75
C MET A 78 -15.56 -8.13 -2.35
N ALA A 79 -14.66 -9.10 -2.25
CA ALA A 79 -14.15 -9.63 -0.99
C ALA A 79 -12.65 -9.86 -1.09
N VAL A 80 -11.95 -9.70 0.03
CA VAL A 80 -10.49 -9.86 0.10
C VAL A 80 -10.15 -10.97 1.10
N THR A 81 -9.26 -11.88 0.71
CA THR A 81 -8.79 -12.94 1.60
C THR A 81 -7.68 -12.44 2.53
N PRO A 82 -7.37 -13.16 3.62
CA PRO A 82 -6.20 -12.83 4.45
C PRO A 82 -4.86 -12.88 3.70
N SER A 83 -4.78 -13.60 2.57
CA SER A 83 -3.61 -13.66 1.70
C SER A 83 -3.55 -12.53 0.67
N GLY A 84 -4.51 -11.59 0.68
CA GLY A 84 -4.53 -10.45 -0.25
C GLY A 84 -5.17 -10.73 -1.60
N ASP A 85 -5.76 -11.92 -1.82
CA ASP A 85 -6.51 -12.20 -3.05
C ASP A 85 -7.81 -11.43 -3.06
N VAL A 86 -8.12 -10.78 -4.18
CA VAL A 86 -9.36 -10.03 -4.38
C VAL A 86 -10.29 -10.81 -5.28
N PHE A 87 -11.48 -11.11 -4.79
CA PHE A 87 -12.55 -11.72 -5.56
C PHE A 87 -13.59 -10.67 -5.92
N VAL A 88 -13.92 -10.56 -7.20
CA VAL A 88 -14.87 -9.55 -7.72
C VAL A 88 -15.94 -10.24 -8.55
N VAL A 89 -17.21 -9.89 -8.32
CA VAL A 89 -18.29 -10.33 -9.20
C VAL A 89 -18.39 -9.39 -10.39
N ILE A 90 -18.36 -9.93 -11.61
CA ILE A 90 -18.53 -9.16 -12.84
C ILE A 90 -19.91 -9.41 -13.40
N ASP A 91 -20.62 -8.33 -13.67
CA ASP A 91 -21.90 -8.39 -14.34
C ASP A 91 -21.81 -8.50 -15.86
N PRO A 92 -22.79 -9.17 -16.47
CA PRO A 92 -22.95 -9.11 -17.90
C PRO A 92 -23.25 -7.65 -18.36
N PRO A 93 -22.94 -7.33 -19.62
CA PRO A 93 -23.41 -6.10 -20.25
C PRO A 93 -24.94 -5.98 -20.18
N MET A 94 -25.45 -4.75 -20.23
CA MET A 94 -26.89 -4.52 -20.27
C MET A 94 -27.53 -5.23 -21.46
N GLY A 95 -28.56 -6.04 -21.21
CA GLY A 95 -29.28 -6.79 -22.24
C GLY A 95 -28.67 -8.15 -22.61
N ALA A 96 -27.52 -8.52 -22.04
CA ALA A 96 -27.00 -9.87 -22.17
C ALA A 96 -27.74 -10.84 -21.22
N THR A 97 -27.87 -12.09 -21.67
CA THR A 97 -28.50 -13.19 -20.91
C THR A 97 -27.51 -14.01 -20.11
N GLU A 98 -26.22 -13.69 -20.22
CA GLU A 98 -25.17 -14.41 -19.52
C GLU A 98 -25.25 -14.18 -18.02
N PRO A 99 -24.97 -15.21 -17.20
CA PRO A 99 -24.87 -15.02 -15.77
C PRO A 99 -23.64 -14.17 -15.43
N SER A 100 -23.70 -13.48 -14.29
CA SER A 100 -22.52 -12.86 -13.70
C SER A 100 -21.49 -13.93 -13.33
N HIS A 101 -20.21 -13.59 -13.43
CA HIS A 101 -19.12 -14.50 -13.06
C HIS A 101 -18.23 -13.87 -11.98
N VAL A 102 -17.28 -14.65 -11.45
CA VAL A 102 -16.32 -14.19 -10.45
C VAL A 102 -14.92 -14.24 -11.07
N ILE A 103 -14.13 -13.19 -10.85
CA ILE A 103 -12.70 -13.16 -11.14
C ILE A 103 -11.95 -13.18 -9.79
N ALA A 104 -10.85 -13.92 -9.75
CA ALA A 104 -9.86 -13.86 -8.68
C ALA A 104 -8.65 -13.07 -9.20
N LEU A 105 -8.27 -12.03 -8.47
CA LEU A 105 -7.15 -11.15 -8.76
C LEU A 105 -6.12 -11.36 -7.66
N ARG A 106 -4.91 -11.72 -8.05
CA ARG A 106 -3.75 -11.87 -7.16
C ARG A 106 -2.82 -10.71 -7.47
N ASP A 107 -2.25 -10.13 -6.43
CA ASP A 107 -1.03 -9.31 -6.50
C ASP A 107 0.07 -10.16 -5.85
N ALA A 108 0.96 -10.73 -6.66
CA ALA A 108 1.96 -11.71 -6.26
C ALA A 108 3.27 -11.02 -5.84
N ASP A 109 3.63 -9.91 -6.49
CA ASP A 109 4.83 -9.15 -6.18
C ASP A 109 4.62 -8.01 -5.17
N HIS A 110 3.38 -7.78 -4.77
CA HIS A 110 2.94 -6.79 -3.77
C HIS A 110 3.17 -5.34 -4.21
N ASP A 111 3.07 -5.05 -5.51
CA ASP A 111 3.21 -3.70 -6.06
C ASP A 111 1.90 -2.88 -6.06
N GLY A 112 0.78 -3.49 -5.67
CA GLY A 112 -0.54 -2.87 -5.65
C GLY A 112 -1.28 -2.97 -6.99
N VAL A 113 -0.84 -3.83 -7.89
CA VAL A 113 -1.48 -4.20 -9.16
C VAL A 113 -1.61 -5.72 -9.23
N ALA A 114 -2.74 -6.21 -9.73
CA ALA A 114 -2.96 -7.63 -9.90
C ALA A 114 -2.36 -8.18 -11.21
N GLU A 115 -1.89 -9.45 -11.19
CA GLU A 115 -1.35 -10.18 -12.33
C GLU A 115 -2.22 -11.36 -12.82
#